data_AF-A0AAJ6I0G8-F1
#
_entry.id   AF-A0AAJ6I0G8-F1
#
_cell.length_a   1.000
_cell.length_b   1.000
_cell.length_c   1.000
_cell.angle_alpha   90.00
_cell.angle_beta   90.00
_cell.angle_gamma   90.00
#
_symmetry.space_group_name_H-M   'P 1'
#
loop_
_entity.id
_entity.type
_entity.pdbx_description
1 polymer ?
#
loop_
_entity_poly.entity_id
_entity_poly.type
_entity_poly.pdbx_seq_one_letter_code
_entity_poly.pdbx_strand_id
1 'polypeptide(L)'
;MRTAGPDTPDDDEGAPGARSELRRQLRERRRLRAAVLVLVSVVLLGAVPLFFGVRTLSRDPVFDNLDQLNVPAWAATKTVDDVSGSRWCLLDCRLRERTVTSEKSPEETAKVYEDALRQDGWQPWKVSRCPEQETKGTYTCWRQDELTLDLWVRQPTCVPPPVDGEPAVVPSPEESAAAGECAGSLVSVKVRNAIDDERTRPQPATDPSLTGEDPFPTVSGDPLSDLTPSPS
;
A
#
# COMPACT_ATOMS: atom_id res chain seq x y z
N MET A 1 -85.19 -27.51 69.70
CA MET A 1 -85.29 -26.83 68.39
C MET A 1 -84.04 -25.99 68.18
N ARG A 2 -83.25 -26.35 67.16
CA ARG A 2 -82.26 -25.58 66.36
C ARG A 2 -81.16 -24.71 67.03
N THR A 3 -79.94 -25.15 66.75
CA THR A 3 -78.62 -24.49 66.78
C THR A 3 -78.49 -23.31 65.81
N ALA A 4 -77.64 -22.32 66.15
CA ALA A 4 -76.89 -21.52 65.16
C ALA A 4 -75.67 -20.90 65.84
N GLY A 5 -74.47 -21.35 65.46
CA GLY A 5 -73.21 -20.64 65.73
C GLY A 5 -73.04 -19.49 64.73
N PRO A 6 -72.18 -18.50 65.03
CA PRO A 6 -71.80 -17.51 64.02
C PRO A 6 -70.92 -18.18 62.96
N ASP A 7 -71.45 -18.24 61.74
CA ASP A 7 -70.69 -18.58 60.52
C ASP A 7 -69.58 -17.53 60.32
N THR A 8 -68.33 -17.97 60.39
CA THR A 8 -67.21 -17.31 59.75
C THR A 8 -67.31 -17.53 58.24
N PRO A 9 -67.37 -16.48 57.40
CA PRO A 9 -66.99 -16.61 56.02
C PRO A 9 -65.46 -16.47 55.93
N ASP A 10 -64.77 -17.61 55.84
CA ASP A 10 -63.64 -17.70 54.92
C ASP A 10 -64.24 -17.53 53.52
N ASP A 11 -63.86 -16.49 52.78
CA ASP A 11 -63.78 -16.62 51.33
C ASP A 11 -62.74 -15.64 50.74
N ASP A 12 -61.76 -16.30 50.17
CA ASP A 12 -60.52 -15.86 49.55
C ASP A 12 -60.81 -15.29 48.14
N GLU A 13 -61.34 -14.06 48.05
CA GLU A 13 -61.52 -13.39 46.76
C GLU A 13 -60.32 -12.48 46.41
N GLY A 14 -59.20 -13.12 46.10
CA GLY A 14 -58.11 -12.49 45.36
C GLY A 14 -58.61 -12.04 43.98
N ALA A 15 -58.92 -10.73 43.87
CA ALA A 15 -59.48 -10.06 42.69
C ALA A 15 -58.96 -10.59 41.33
N PRO A 16 -59.83 -11.13 40.46
CA PRO A 16 -59.44 -11.75 39.18
C PRO A 16 -58.78 -10.78 38.19
N GLY A 17 -58.92 -9.46 38.40
CA GLY A 17 -58.27 -8.41 37.62
C GLY A 17 -56.77 -8.26 37.90
N ALA A 18 -56.35 -8.30 39.17
CA ALA A 18 -54.95 -8.06 39.55
C ALA A 18 -54.00 -9.13 38.99
N ARG A 19 -54.45 -10.40 38.92
CA ARG A 19 -53.68 -11.50 38.33
C ARG A 19 -53.60 -11.41 36.80
N SER A 20 -54.60 -10.83 36.13
CA SER A 20 -54.60 -10.70 34.67
C SER A 20 -53.72 -9.53 34.20
N GLU A 21 -53.72 -8.41 34.94
CA GLU A 21 -52.80 -7.28 34.71
C GLU A 21 -51.35 -7.65 34.99
N LEU A 22 -51.08 -8.40 36.07
CA LEU A 22 -49.73 -8.86 36.39
C LEU A 22 -49.19 -9.84 35.34
N ARG A 23 -50.05 -10.72 34.80
CA ARG A 23 -49.70 -11.58 33.65
C ARG A 23 -49.44 -10.78 32.37
N ARG A 24 -50.16 -9.68 32.13
CA ARG A 24 -49.93 -8.79 30.99
C ARG A 24 -48.60 -8.06 31.11
N GLN A 25 -48.29 -7.49 32.27
CA GLN A 25 -46.99 -6.86 32.55
C GLN A 25 -45.82 -7.84 32.42
N LEU A 26 -45.99 -9.08 32.90
CA LEU A 26 -44.96 -10.12 32.72
C LEU A 26 -44.75 -10.49 31.25
N ARG A 27 -45.80 -10.52 30.42
CA ARG A 27 -45.68 -10.75 28.97
C ARG A 27 -45.02 -9.57 28.25
N GLU A 28 -45.35 -8.34 28.62
CA GLU A 28 -44.73 -7.13 28.07
C GLU A 28 -43.24 -7.06 28.46
N ARG A 29 -42.89 -7.32 29.72
CA ARG A 29 -41.48 -7.42 30.17
C ARG A 29 -40.72 -8.53 29.45
N ARG A 30 -41.35 -9.70 29.24
CA ARG A 30 -40.73 -10.80 28.47
C ARG A 30 -40.53 -10.43 27.00
N ARG A 31 -41.49 -9.76 26.37
CA ARG A 31 -41.36 -9.27 24.99
C ARG A 31 -40.27 -8.21 24.85
N LEU A 32 -40.18 -7.27 25.78
CA LEU A 32 -39.11 -6.26 25.80
C LEU A 32 -37.74 -6.92 25.99
N ARG A 33 -37.61 -7.86 26.93
CA ARG A 33 -36.36 -8.62 27.11
C ARG A 33 -35.98 -9.41 25.87
N ALA A 34 -36.94 -10.08 25.23
CA ALA A 34 -36.70 -10.80 23.98
C ALA A 34 -36.28 -9.85 22.84
N ALA A 35 -36.93 -8.70 22.70
CA ALA A 35 -36.58 -7.70 21.69
C ALA A 35 -35.16 -7.14 21.91
N VAL A 36 -34.78 -6.85 23.15
CA VAL A 36 -33.42 -6.42 23.50
C VAL A 36 -32.40 -7.51 23.17
N LEU A 37 -32.68 -8.77 23.53
CA LEU A 37 -31.77 -9.89 23.21
C LEU A 37 -31.62 -10.09 21.70
N VAL A 38 -32.71 -9.97 20.93
CA VAL A 38 -32.66 -10.04 19.47
C VAL A 38 -31.82 -8.88 18.90
N LEU A 39 -32.02 -7.66 19.39
CA LEU A 39 -31.24 -6.50 18.98
C LEU A 39 -29.73 -6.71 19.27
N VAL A 40 -29.39 -7.14 20.48
CA VAL A 40 -28.01 -7.44 20.88
C VAL A 40 -27.41 -8.52 19.99
N SER A 41 -28.15 -9.60 19.72
CA SER A 41 -27.70 -10.66 18.82
C SER A 41 -27.48 -10.16 17.39
N VAL A 42 -28.36 -9.32 16.86
CA VAL A 42 -28.20 -8.71 15.52
C VAL A 42 -26.97 -7.80 15.49
N VAL A 43 -26.73 -7.02 16.54
CA VAL A 43 -25.54 -6.15 16.62
C VAL A 43 -24.26 -7.00 16.70
N LEU A 44 -24.23 -8.01 17.56
CA LEU A 44 -23.05 -8.85 17.77
C LEU A 44 -22.74 -9.77 16.59
N LEU A 45 -23.75 -10.31 15.91
CA LEU A 45 -23.57 -11.24 14.80
C LEU A 45 -23.59 -10.55 13.42
N GLY A 46 -24.21 -9.38 13.31
CA GLY A 46 -24.31 -8.62 12.08
C GLY A 46 -23.36 -7.44 12.05
N ALA A 47 -23.61 -6.42 12.87
CA ALA A 47 -22.90 -5.15 12.80
C ALA A 47 -21.40 -5.28 13.12
N VAL A 48 -21.05 -6.06 14.14
CA VAL A 48 -19.65 -6.26 14.56
C VAL A 48 -18.84 -6.98 13.47
N PRO A 49 -19.22 -8.17 12.96
CA PRO A 49 -18.46 -8.83 11.90
C PRO A 49 -18.41 -8.03 10.60
N LEU A 50 -19.45 -7.27 10.28
CA LEU A 50 -19.48 -6.44 9.07
C LEU A 50 -18.54 -5.23 9.21
N PHE A 51 -18.52 -4.57 10.37
CA PHE A 51 -17.60 -3.48 10.66
C PHE A 51 -16.14 -3.95 10.66
N PHE A 52 -15.83 -5.03 11.37
CA PHE A 52 -14.47 -5.59 11.39
C PHE A 52 -14.10 -6.17 10.02
N GLY A 53 -14.99 -6.91 9.36
CA GLY A 53 -14.78 -7.49 8.04
C GLY A 53 -14.43 -6.45 6.99
N VAL A 54 -15.23 -5.39 6.85
CA VAL A 54 -14.96 -4.27 5.93
C VAL A 54 -13.63 -3.59 6.26
N ARG A 55 -13.31 -3.42 7.54
CA ARG A 55 -12.04 -2.80 7.97
C ARG A 55 -10.83 -3.71 7.70
N THR A 56 -10.96 -5.03 7.86
CA THR A 56 -9.90 -5.99 7.53
C THR A 56 -9.64 -6.03 6.04
N LEU A 57 -10.69 -5.94 5.22
CA LEU A 57 -10.59 -5.89 3.76
C LEU A 57 -9.97 -4.58 3.27
N SER A 58 -9.98 -3.54 4.11
CA SER A 58 -9.46 -2.22 3.79
C SER A 58 -8.03 -1.99 4.31
N ARG A 59 -7.54 -2.78 5.28
CA ARG A 59 -6.13 -2.81 5.67
C ARG A 59 -5.37 -3.68 4.69
N ASP A 60 -4.27 -3.16 4.20
CA ASP A 60 -3.46 -3.85 3.22
C ASP A 60 -2.12 -4.20 3.90
N PRO A 61 -1.86 -5.51 4.10
CA PRO A 61 -0.73 -5.98 4.90
C PRO A 61 0.62 -5.58 4.32
N VAL A 62 0.69 -5.22 3.04
CA VAL A 62 1.94 -4.83 2.38
C VAL A 62 2.50 -3.52 2.92
N PHE A 63 1.63 -2.52 3.15
CA PHE A 63 2.08 -1.26 3.75
C PHE A 63 2.35 -1.38 5.23
N ASP A 64 1.57 -2.19 5.94
CA ASP A 64 1.86 -2.47 7.34
C ASP A 64 3.30 -3.02 7.48
N ASN A 65 3.76 -3.87 6.56
CA ASN A 65 5.15 -4.37 6.56
C ASN A 65 6.19 -3.29 6.18
N LEU A 66 5.92 -2.45 5.18
CA LEU A 66 6.85 -1.35 4.82
C LEU A 66 6.90 -0.23 5.87
N ASP A 67 5.79 0.06 6.54
CA ASP A 67 5.70 0.95 7.70
C ASP A 67 6.45 0.41 8.91
N GLN A 68 6.57 -0.92 8.99
CA GLN A 68 7.30 -1.61 10.04
C GLN A 68 8.77 -1.83 9.71
N LEU A 69 9.27 -1.40 8.53
CA LEU A 69 10.70 -1.44 8.25
C LEU A 69 11.43 -0.65 9.33
N ASN A 70 12.23 -1.37 10.12
CA ASN A 70 12.93 -0.83 11.26
C ASN A 70 14.13 0.01 10.81
N VAL A 71 13.84 1.16 10.22
CA VAL A 71 14.83 2.16 9.82
C VAL A 71 14.94 3.24 10.91
N PRO A 72 16.16 3.76 11.17
CA PRO A 72 16.36 4.84 12.11
C PRO A 72 15.64 6.12 11.65
N ALA A 73 15.24 6.95 12.60
CA ALA A 73 14.44 8.15 12.34
C ALA A 73 15.07 9.12 11.30
N TRP A 74 16.40 9.21 11.26
CA TRP A 74 17.11 10.05 10.28
C TRP A 74 16.93 9.57 8.83
N ALA A 75 16.65 8.27 8.62
CA ALA A 75 16.45 7.69 7.29
C ALA A 75 15.01 7.87 6.80
N ALA A 76 14.09 8.23 7.69
CA ALA A 76 12.66 8.38 7.41
C ALA A 76 12.08 9.69 7.99
N THR A 77 12.67 10.82 7.62
CA THR A 77 12.25 12.13 8.15
C THR A 77 10.92 12.61 7.60
N LYS A 78 10.68 12.40 6.30
CA LYS A 78 9.44 12.76 5.63
C LYS A 78 9.04 11.66 4.67
N THR A 79 7.84 11.13 4.82
CA THR A 79 7.26 10.10 3.96
C THR A 79 6.12 10.68 3.13
N VAL A 80 6.07 10.30 1.86
CA VAL A 80 4.98 10.59 0.94
C VAL A 80 4.60 9.29 0.26
N ASP A 81 3.35 8.88 0.43
CA ASP A 81 2.82 7.65 -0.15
C ASP A 81 1.89 7.98 -1.31
N ASP A 82 2.03 7.23 -2.40
CA ASP A 82 1.16 7.24 -3.55
C ASP A 82 0.70 5.81 -3.88
N VAL A 83 -0.55 5.70 -4.36
CA VAL A 83 -1.19 4.42 -4.63
C VAL A 83 -2.00 4.52 -5.90
N SER A 84 -1.68 3.65 -6.85
CA SER A 84 -2.38 3.53 -8.13
C SER A 84 -2.85 2.09 -8.38
N GLY A 85 -3.69 1.88 -9.39
CA GLY A 85 -4.21 0.56 -9.77
C GLY A 85 -5.31 0.01 -8.86
N SER A 86 -5.65 -1.27 -9.07
CA SER A 86 -6.77 -1.96 -8.40
C SER A 86 -6.30 -3.04 -7.43
N ARG A 87 -6.87 -3.07 -6.22
CA ARG A 87 -6.61 -4.12 -5.21
C ARG A 87 -7.06 -5.51 -5.67
N TRP A 88 -8.02 -5.57 -6.57
CA TRP A 88 -8.53 -6.80 -7.15
C TRP A 88 -7.84 -7.16 -8.47
N CYS A 89 -6.83 -6.38 -8.88
CA CYS A 89 -6.19 -6.52 -10.19
C CYS A 89 -7.20 -6.51 -11.35
N LEU A 90 -8.25 -5.68 -11.24
CA LEU A 90 -9.14 -5.41 -12.37
C LEU A 90 -8.42 -4.43 -13.29
N LEU A 91 -7.88 -4.93 -14.41
CA LEU A 91 -6.96 -4.25 -15.33
C LEU A 91 -5.54 -4.15 -14.76
N ASP A 92 -5.24 -3.09 -14.00
CA ASP A 92 -3.93 -2.87 -13.40
C ASP A 92 -3.94 -3.36 -11.95
N CYS A 93 -2.94 -4.16 -11.57
CA CYS A 93 -2.76 -4.47 -10.15
C CYS A 93 -2.34 -3.22 -9.38
N ARG A 94 -2.60 -3.24 -8.07
CA ARG A 94 -2.25 -2.15 -7.18
C ARG A 94 -0.74 -1.94 -7.16
N LEU A 95 -0.29 -0.77 -7.61
CA LEU A 95 1.09 -0.30 -7.49
C LEU A 95 1.15 0.71 -6.36
N ARG A 96 2.17 0.56 -5.53
CA ARG A 96 2.32 1.34 -4.30
C ARG A 96 3.70 1.95 -4.29
N GLU A 97 3.75 3.28 -4.23
CA GLU A 97 4.99 4.03 -4.27
C GLU A 97 5.12 4.82 -2.97
N ARG A 98 6.30 4.75 -2.37
CA ARG A 98 6.66 5.54 -1.20
C ARG A 98 7.92 6.30 -1.51
N THR A 99 7.89 7.60 -1.28
CA THR A 99 9.06 8.46 -1.34
C THR A 99 9.40 8.92 0.07
N VAL A 100 10.65 8.74 0.47
CA VAL A 100 11.14 9.10 1.80
C VAL A 100 12.36 9.99 1.71
N THR A 101 12.39 11.04 2.52
CA THR A 101 13.57 11.90 2.69
C THR A 101 14.44 11.40 3.85
N SER A 102 15.74 11.30 3.62
CA SER A 102 16.76 10.93 4.60
C SER A 102 17.75 12.07 4.78
N GLU A 103 18.25 12.24 6.01
CA GLU A 103 19.25 13.26 6.35
C GLU A 103 20.66 12.89 5.88
N LYS A 104 20.92 11.61 5.63
CA LYS A 104 22.27 11.10 5.31
C LYS A 104 22.46 10.79 3.83
N SER A 105 23.71 10.50 3.47
CA SER A 105 24.10 10.22 2.09
C SER A 105 23.32 9.03 1.50
N PRO A 106 23.18 8.95 0.17
CA PRO A 106 22.52 7.84 -0.49
C PRO A 106 23.11 6.48 -0.12
N GLU A 107 24.43 6.38 0.04
CA GLU A 107 25.13 5.12 0.31
C GLU A 107 24.81 4.60 1.71
N GLU A 108 24.84 5.47 2.72
CA GLU A 108 24.50 5.07 4.09
C GLU A 108 23.02 4.74 4.22
N THR A 109 22.17 5.52 3.56
CA THR A 109 20.71 5.30 3.54
C THR A 109 20.37 3.99 2.85
N ALA A 110 20.98 3.70 1.69
CA ALA A 110 20.78 2.45 0.98
C ALA A 110 21.12 1.24 1.86
N LYS A 111 22.29 1.26 2.52
CA LYS A 111 22.70 0.17 3.40
C LYS A 111 21.67 -0.11 4.50
N VAL A 112 21.16 0.93 5.15
CA VAL A 112 20.16 0.82 6.21
C VAL A 112 18.84 0.24 5.71
N TYR A 113 18.37 0.68 4.54
CA TYR A 113 17.14 0.15 3.94
C TYR A 113 17.31 -1.31 3.51
N GLU A 114 18.43 -1.66 2.88
CA GLU A 114 18.72 -3.05 2.50
C GLU A 114 18.86 -3.98 3.72
N ASP A 115 19.49 -3.48 4.80
CA ASP A 115 19.59 -4.22 6.06
C ASP A 115 18.20 -4.44 6.69
N ALA A 116 17.35 -3.41 6.72
CA ALA A 116 15.98 -3.50 7.22
C ALA A 116 15.13 -4.47 6.39
N LEU A 117 15.22 -4.40 5.06
CA LEU A 117 14.54 -5.32 4.15
C LEU A 117 14.94 -6.78 4.41
N ARG A 118 16.24 -7.06 4.57
CA ARG A 118 16.74 -8.41 4.89
C ARG A 118 16.22 -8.91 6.24
N GLN A 119 16.17 -8.04 7.25
CA GLN A 119 15.64 -8.38 8.57
C GLN A 119 14.15 -8.69 8.54
N ASP A 120 13.41 -8.01 7.66
CA ASP A 120 11.97 -8.20 7.46
C ASP A 120 11.65 -9.37 6.49
N GLY A 121 12.67 -10.13 6.06
CA GLY A 121 12.50 -11.36 5.27
C GLY A 121 12.47 -11.15 3.75
N TRP A 122 12.74 -9.94 3.27
CA TRP A 122 12.92 -9.69 1.83
C TRP A 122 14.24 -10.29 1.34
N GLN A 123 14.18 -10.88 0.16
CA GLN A 123 15.35 -11.51 -0.47
C GLN A 123 15.83 -10.67 -1.66
N PRO A 124 17.14 -10.43 -1.81
CA PRO A 124 17.68 -9.77 -3.00
C PRO A 124 17.30 -10.56 -4.25
N TRP A 125 16.74 -9.87 -5.23
CA TRP A 125 16.23 -10.48 -6.44
C TRP A 125 17.01 -10.02 -7.66
N LYS A 126 17.89 -10.90 -8.16
CA LYS A 126 18.71 -10.65 -9.35
C LYS A 126 17.96 -11.11 -10.60
N VAL A 127 17.51 -10.15 -11.41
CA VAL A 127 16.82 -10.41 -12.69
C VAL A 127 17.32 -9.51 -13.80
N SER A 128 17.25 -10.00 -15.03
CA SER A 128 17.44 -9.19 -16.24
C SER A 128 16.34 -8.12 -16.26
N ARG A 129 16.70 -6.84 -16.25
CA ARG A 129 15.84 -5.64 -16.04
C ARG A 129 15.69 -5.18 -14.57
N CYS A 130 16.72 -5.43 -13.75
CA CYS A 130 16.89 -4.74 -12.48
C CYS A 130 18.31 -4.13 -12.35
N PRO A 131 18.47 -2.80 -12.45
CA PRO A 131 17.48 -1.85 -12.96
C PRO A 131 17.19 -2.08 -14.46
N GLU A 132 16.08 -1.55 -14.96
CA GLU A 132 15.76 -1.60 -16.39
C GLU A 132 16.67 -0.66 -17.21
N GLN A 133 17.07 0.47 -16.63
CA GLN A 133 17.96 1.46 -17.23
C GLN A 133 19.04 1.89 -16.23
N GLU A 134 20.17 2.41 -16.71
CA GLU A 134 21.18 3.00 -15.83
C GLU A 134 20.57 4.19 -15.07
N THR A 135 20.67 4.15 -13.74
CA THR A 135 20.11 5.18 -12.86
C THR A 135 21.21 5.78 -11.99
N LYS A 136 21.11 7.07 -11.71
CA LYS A 136 21.98 7.73 -10.74
C LYS A 136 21.54 7.33 -9.32
N GLY A 137 22.47 6.80 -8.53
CA GLY A 137 22.22 6.32 -7.17
C GLY A 137 22.25 4.78 -7.07
N THR A 138 21.77 4.26 -5.94
CA THR A 138 21.73 2.82 -5.65
C THR A 138 20.33 2.28 -5.95
N TYR A 139 20.23 1.38 -6.92
CA TYR A 139 18.98 0.70 -7.28
C TYR A 139 19.11 -0.80 -7.00
N THR A 140 18.18 -1.35 -6.23
CA THR A 140 18.12 -2.79 -5.90
C THR A 140 16.70 -3.32 -6.01
N CYS A 141 16.56 -4.59 -6.38
CA CYS A 141 15.28 -5.28 -6.42
C CYS A 141 15.22 -6.39 -5.39
N TRP A 142 14.02 -6.57 -4.87
CA TRP A 142 13.73 -7.46 -3.75
C TRP A 142 12.46 -8.24 -4.02
N ARG A 143 12.39 -9.42 -3.43
CA ARG A 143 11.20 -10.27 -3.51
C ARG A 143 10.89 -10.86 -2.14
N GLN A 144 9.61 -10.90 -1.81
CA GLN A 144 9.09 -11.58 -0.64
C GLN A 144 7.74 -12.19 -1.02
N ASP A 145 7.60 -13.50 -0.89
CA ASP A 145 6.38 -14.24 -1.24
C ASP A 145 5.79 -13.85 -2.60
N GLU A 146 4.63 -13.19 -2.59
CA GLU A 146 3.87 -12.75 -3.78
C GLU A 146 4.17 -11.30 -4.21
N LEU A 147 5.19 -10.66 -3.62
CA LEU A 147 5.50 -9.25 -3.83
C LEU A 147 6.89 -9.06 -4.41
N THR A 148 7.01 -8.04 -5.27
CA THR A 148 8.29 -7.51 -5.73
C THR A 148 8.42 -6.05 -5.30
N LEU A 149 9.65 -5.67 -4.94
CA LEU A 149 9.98 -4.35 -4.44
C LEU A 149 11.19 -3.80 -5.19
N ASP A 150 11.05 -2.58 -5.69
CA ASP A 150 12.14 -1.79 -6.25
C ASP A 150 12.54 -0.73 -5.23
N LEU A 151 13.79 -0.76 -4.80
CA LEU A 151 14.38 0.23 -3.90
C LEU A 151 15.35 1.10 -4.71
N TRP A 152 15.10 2.40 -4.75
CA TRP A 152 16.00 3.35 -5.38
C TRP A 152 16.37 4.48 -4.42
N VAL A 153 17.64 4.55 -4.04
CA VAL A 153 18.19 5.58 -3.17
C VAL A 153 19.10 6.49 -3.98
N ARG A 154 18.81 7.79 -3.97
CA ARG A 154 19.52 8.78 -4.78
C ARG A 154 19.71 10.09 -4.05
N GLN A 155 20.55 10.96 -4.59
CA GLN A 155 20.62 12.36 -4.14
C GLN A 155 19.30 13.08 -4.45
N PRO A 156 18.83 14.00 -3.59
CA PRO A 156 17.63 14.77 -3.86
C PRO A 156 17.81 15.69 -5.07
N THR A 157 16.75 15.90 -5.86
CA THR A 157 16.77 16.91 -6.92
C THR A 157 16.53 18.28 -6.32
N CYS A 158 17.51 19.18 -6.44
CA CYS A 158 17.45 20.54 -5.87
C CYS A 158 16.69 21.55 -6.73
N VAL A 159 15.97 21.08 -7.74
CA VAL A 159 15.13 21.94 -8.56
C VAL A 159 13.80 22.08 -7.83
N PRO A 160 13.41 23.30 -7.41
CA PRO A 160 12.10 23.50 -6.80
C PRO A 160 11.00 23.02 -7.76
N PRO A 161 9.91 22.41 -7.25
CA PRO A 161 8.79 22.02 -8.10
C PRO A 161 8.26 23.28 -8.82
N PRO A 162 7.86 23.17 -10.10
CA PRO A 162 7.27 24.29 -10.82
C PRO A 162 6.05 24.78 -10.02
N VAL A 163 6.01 26.09 -9.77
CA VAL A 163 4.86 26.74 -9.13
C VAL A 163 3.64 26.60 -10.05
N ASP A 164 2.47 26.33 -9.47
CA ASP A 164 1.23 26.15 -10.22
C ASP A 164 0.94 27.37 -11.11
N GLY A 165 0.97 27.18 -12.43
CA GLY A 165 0.62 28.19 -13.43
C GLY A 165 1.75 28.64 -14.37
N GLU A 166 3.00 28.27 -14.10
CA GLU A 166 4.12 28.51 -15.01
C GLU A 166 4.50 27.24 -15.80
N PRO A 167 4.77 27.34 -17.13
CA PRO A 167 5.20 26.19 -17.92
C PRO A 167 6.44 25.56 -17.30
N ALA A 168 6.45 24.24 -17.16
CA ALA A 168 7.65 23.51 -16.78
C ALA A 168 8.76 23.82 -17.80
N VAL A 169 9.68 24.71 -17.43
CA VAL A 169 10.84 25.04 -18.26
C VAL A 169 11.68 23.78 -18.28
N VAL A 170 11.70 23.09 -19.43
CA VAL A 170 12.63 22.00 -19.70
C VAL A 170 14.01 22.66 -19.76
N PRO A 171 14.94 22.39 -18.82
CA PRO A 171 16.25 23.00 -18.90
C PRO A 171 16.92 22.49 -20.18
N SER A 172 17.36 23.42 -21.03
CA SER A 172 18.25 23.10 -22.16
C SER A 172 19.50 22.39 -21.64
N PRO A 173 20.11 21.45 -22.40
CA PRO A 173 21.22 20.62 -21.94
C PRO A 173 22.48 21.38 -21.50
N GLU A 174 22.56 22.68 -21.78
CA GLU A 174 23.75 23.50 -21.58
C GLU A 174 23.72 24.35 -20.30
N GLU A 175 22.55 24.53 -19.68
CA GLU A 175 22.49 25.16 -18.36
C GLU A 175 22.56 24.06 -17.30
N SER A 176 23.80 23.65 -17.02
CA SER A 176 24.17 23.20 -15.68
C SER A 176 23.95 24.35 -14.71
N ALA A 177 22.68 24.66 -14.42
CA ALA A 177 22.32 25.33 -13.19
C ALA A 177 22.96 24.47 -12.11
N ALA A 178 24.03 24.99 -11.50
CA ALA A 178 24.81 24.27 -10.52
C ALA A 178 23.82 23.68 -9.52
N ALA A 179 23.60 22.37 -9.61
CA ALA A 179 22.76 21.66 -8.67
C ALA A 179 23.43 21.92 -7.33
N GLY A 180 22.81 22.75 -6.48
CA GLY A 180 23.29 22.90 -5.12
C GLY A 180 23.41 21.49 -4.54
N GLU A 181 24.42 21.23 -3.71
CA GLU A 181 24.50 19.94 -3.04
C GLU A 181 23.30 19.85 -2.09
N CYS A 182 22.22 19.19 -2.51
CA CYS A 182 21.15 18.86 -1.57
C CYS A 182 21.71 17.86 -0.58
N ALA A 183 21.80 18.29 0.68
CA ALA A 183 22.15 17.40 1.76
C ALA A 183 21.11 16.28 1.89
N GLY A 184 21.58 15.10 2.27
CA GLY A 184 20.75 13.93 2.49
C GLY A 184 20.49 13.09 1.24
N SER A 185 19.39 12.36 1.25
CA SER A 185 19.02 11.45 0.16
C SER A 185 17.51 11.28 0.05
N LEU A 186 17.10 10.81 -1.12
CA LEU A 186 15.73 10.50 -1.46
C LEU A 186 15.63 9.00 -1.74
N VAL A 187 14.75 8.33 -1.00
CA VAL A 187 14.45 6.92 -1.14
C VAL A 187 13.12 6.80 -1.87
N SER A 188 13.08 6.02 -2.94
CA SER A 188 11.86 5.66 -3.64
C SER A 188 11.70 4.15 -3.56
N VAL A 189 10.62 3.72 -2.91
CA VAL A 189 10.25 2.32 -2.76
C VAL A 189 9.01 2.10 -3.60
N LYS A 190 9.06 1.17 -4.56
CA LYS A 190 7.88 0.75 -5.33
C LYS A 190 7.60 -0.71 -5.04
N VAL A 191 6.38 -1.01 -4.58
CA VAL A 191 5.95 -2.38 -4.29
C VAL A 191 4.74 -2.74 -5.12
N ARG A 192 4.77 -3.95 -5.67
CA ARG A 192 3.70 -4.50 -6.51
C ARG A 192 3.57 -6.00 -6.30
N ASN A 193 2.46 -6.56 -6.76
CA ASN A 193 2.31 -8.01 -6.80
C ASN A 193 3.22 -8.59 -7.90
N ALA A 194 3.90 -9.70 -7.60
CA ALA A 194 4.82 -10.36 -8.50
C ALA A 194 4.17 -10.79 -9.84
N ILE A 195 2.86 -11.05 -9.87
CA ILE A 195 2.11 -11.41 -11.08
C ILE A 195 2.05 -10.24 -12.08
N ASP A 196 2.03 -9.01 -11.57
CA ASP A 196 2.01 -7.80 -12.39
C ASP A 196 3.41 -7.30 -12.77
N ASP A 197 4.44 -7.94 -12.23
CA ASP A 197 5.81 -7.64 -12.56
C ASP A 197 6.21 -8.34 -13.87
N GLU A 198 6.38 -7.59 -14.95
CA GLU A 198 6.80 -8.11 -16.26
C GLU A 198 8.11 -8.91 -16.21
N ARG A 199 8.93 -8.74 -15.17
CA ARG A 199 10.19 -9.48 -14.97
C ARG A 199 9.96 -10.91 -14.50
N THR A 200 8.79 -11.24 -13.95
CA THR A 200 8.43 -12.62 -13.57
C THR A 200 7.76 -13.38 -14.71
N ARG A 201 7.26 -12.67 -15.73
CA ARG A 201 6.59 -13.29 -16.88
C ARG A 201 7.60 -13.98 -17.80
N PRO A 202 7.24 -15.11 -18.42
CA PRO A 202 8.05 -15.71 -19.47
C PRO A 202 8.30 -14.69 -20.57
N GLN A 203 9.58 -14.50 -20.94
CA GLN A 203 9.87 -13.63 -22.08
C GLN A 203 9.27 -14.26 -23.34
N PRO A 204 8.61 -13.48 -24.21
CA PRO A 204 8.16 -14.00 -25.49
C PRO A 204 9.39 -14.52 -26.25
N ALA A 205 9.37 -15.80 -26.61
CA ALA A 205 10.38 -16.39 -27.46
C ALA A 205 10.16 -15.87 -28.88
N THR A 206 10.76 -14.72 -29.20
CA THR A 206 10.91 -14.30 -30.60
C THR A 206 11.93 -15.22 -31.25
N ASP A 207 11.50 -15.96 -32.27
CA ASP A 207 12.41 -16.72 -33.12
C ASP A 207 13.35 -15.73 -33.82
N PRO A 208 14.67 -15.77 -33.55
CA PRO A 208 15.62 -14.82 -34.13
C PRO A 208 15.70 -14.92 -35.65
N SER A 209 15.15 -15.98 -36.28
CA SER A 209 15.02 -16.09 -37.73
C SER A 209 13.87 -15.25 -38.32
N LEU A 210 12.97 -14.73 -37.49
CA LEU A 210 11.84 -13.88 -37.88
C LEU A 210 12.07 -12.38 -37.64
N THR A 211 13.10 -12.03 -36.87
CA THR A 211 13.68 -10.68 -36.85
C THR A 211 14.67 -10.57 -38.00
N GLY A 212 14.34 -9.77 -39.03
CA GLY A 212 15.27 -9.51 -40.14
C GLY A 212 16.64 -9.04 -39.64
N GLU A 213 17.69 -9.34 -40.40
CA GLU A 213 19.09 -9.02 -40.07
C GLU A 213 19.24 -7.60 -39.51
N ASP A 214 19.92 -7.51 -38.37
CA ASP A 214 20.35 -6.24 -37.78
C ASP A 214 21.06 -5.43 -38.86
N PRO A 215 20.61 -4.19 -39.18
CA PRO A 215 21.28 -3.40 -40.19
C PRO A 215 22.74 -3.22 -39.78
N PHE A 216 23.64 -3.55 -40.71
CA PHE A 216 25.08 -3.37 -40.52
C PHE A 216 25.35 -1.99 -39.90
N PRO A 217 26.24 -1.88 -38.89
CA PRO A 217 26.56 -0.61 -38.29
C PRO A 217 26.93 0.35 -39.40
N THR A 218 26.20 1.46 -39.49
CA THR A 218 26.47 2.51 -40.47
C THR A 218 27.92 2.90 -40.29
N VAL A 219 28.69 2.73 -41.37
CA VAL A 219 30.11 3.06 -41.45
C VAL A 219 30.30 4.47 -40.89
N SER A 220 30.93 4.55 -39.71
CA SER A 220 31.16 5.79 -38.96
C SER A 220 32.36 6.56 -39.52
N GLY A 221 32.53 6.53 -40.83
CA GLY A 221 33.63 7.16 -41.54
C GLY A 221 33.09 7.85 -42.78
N ASP A 222 32.89 9.15 -42.68
CA ASP A 222 32.71 10.00 -43.87
C ASP A 222 34.06 10.06 -44.62
N PRO A 223 34.16 9.47 -45.83
CA PRO A 223 35.42 9.40 -46.58
C PRO A 223 35.90 10.77 -47.10
N LEU A 224 35.18 11.86 -46.83
CA LEU A 224 35.56 13.23 -47.23
C LEU A 224 36.29 14.02 -46.13
N SER A 225 36.39 13.52 -44.90
CA SER A 225 37.02 14.26 -43.78
C SER A 225 38.54 14.42 -43.92
N ASP A 226 39.22 13.59 -44.72
CA ASP A 226 40.69 13.63 -44.88
C ASP A 226 41.20 14.61 -45.97
N LEU A 227 40.32 15.33 -46.69
CA LEU A 227 40.73 16.11 -47.86
C LEU A 227 40.93 17.61 -47.63
N THR A 228 40.87 18.10 -46.38
CA THR A 228 41.09 19.55 -46.14
C THR A 228 42.30 19.79 -45.24
N PRO A 229 43.51 19.99 -45.80
CA PRO A 229 44.61 20.54 -45.04
C PRO A 229 44.29 21.99 -44.69
N SER A 230 44.31 22.32 -43.39
CA SER A 230 44.20 23.71 -42.93
C SER A 230 45.42 24.51 -43.40
N PRO A 231 45.25 25.66 -44.07
CA PRO A 231 46.37 26.53 -44.42
C PRO A 231 46.93 27.18 -43.15
N SER A 232 48.25 27.10 -43.00
CA SER A 232 49.07 27.81 -42.00
C SER A 232 49.30 29.27 -42.34
#